data_AF-A0A1V4EW71-F1
#
_entry.id   AF-A0A1V4EW71-F1
#
_cell.length_a   1.000
_cell.length_b   1.000
_cell.length_c   1.000
_cell.angle_alpha   90.00
_cell.angle_beta   90.00
_cell.angle_gamma   90.00
#
_symmetry.space_group_name_H-M   'P 1'
#
loop_
_entity.id
_entity.type
_entity.pdbx_description
1 polymer ?
#
loop_
_entity_poly.entity_id
_entity_poly.type
_entity_poly.pdbx_seq_one_letter_code
_entity_poly.pdbx_strand_id
1 'polypeptide(L)'
;MRFLLKLYPQAWRERYEEEMLAVLMEHKITPATVVDLLIGAFDAHLNDNGFAKGARFMRNQLRSGLVMTFCAFMVFGVGWGALQRITDPLPLFQAVNKLYPELGILHDTVFIVGCFAFLAFLISGLPIFFISIKRAFENKQKNVLILFWVALSCLLLFIFETAILANWNHISFVKHHFYAFFLSYLGVVVIELVTGAVSVSLTLARTEYQLRELRFMLIPEIILWLSMVISVICSIVLISFIAVFAPQLFNTQDVGSPMFITGLIGMAIGTLFASMGLKRGRIIRIN
;
A
#
# COMPACT_ATOMS: atom_id res chain seq x y z
N MET A 1 15.08 13.12 -20.89
CA MET A 1 13.62 13.37 -20.78
C MET A 1 12.81 12.51 -21.74
N ARG A 2 13.06 12.54 -23.06
CA ARG A 2 12.48 11.55 -24.00
C ARG A 2 12.64 10.09 -23.55
N PHE A 3 13.76 9.76 -22.91
CA PHE A 3 13.99 8.42 -22.37
C PHE A 3 12.96 7.99 -21.31
N LEU A 4 12.47 8.91 -20.46
CA LEU A 4 11.41 8.59 -19.49
C LEU A 4 10.08 8.32 -20.20
N LEU A 5 9.77 9.08 -21.26
CA LEU A 5 8.56 8.87 -22.05
C LEU A 5 8.60 7.53 -22.82
N LYS A 6 9.78 7.01 -23.17
CA LYS A 6 9.93 5.66 -23.75
C LYS A 6 9.43 4.53 -22.84
N LEU A 7 9.29 4.78 -21.53
CA LEU A 7 8.72 3.82 -20.59
C LEU A 7 7.20 3.68 -20.76
N TYR A 8 6.53 4.61 -21.43
CA TYR A 8 5.10 4.51 -21.71
C TYR A 8 4.81 3.53 -22.86
N PRO A 9 3.62 2.88 -22.86
CA PRO A 9 3.17 2.04 -23.97
C PRO A 9 3.25 2.76 -25.32
N GLN A 10 3.46 2.01 -26.40
CA GLN A 10 3.60 2.59 -27.74
C GLN A 10 2.34 3.36 -28.16
N ALA A 11 1.15 2.81 -27.92
CA ALA A 11 -0.13 3.45 -28.24
C ALA A 11 -0.34 4.79 -27.52
N TRP A 12 0.17 4.92 -26.28
CA TRP A 12 0.13 6.18 -25.54
C TRP A 12 1.09 7.22 -26.17
N ARG A 13 2.31 6.79 -26.49
CA ARG A 13 3.35 7.68 -27.05
C ARG A 13 2.96 8.26 -28.40
N GLU A 14 2.39 7.45 -29.29
CA GLU A 14 1.94 7.90 -30.61
C GLU A 14 0.95 9.07 -30.55
N ARG A 15 0.23 9.23 -29.43
CA ARG A 15 -0.77 10.29 -29.26
C ARG A 15 -0.34 11.43 -28.35
N TYR A 16 0.35 11.15 -27.26
CA TYR A 16 0.58 12.12 -26.18
C TYR A 16 2.05 12.46 -25.96
N GLU A 17 2.99 11.81 -26.65
CA GLU A 17 4.42 12.10 -26.45
C GLU A 17 4.74 13.56 -26.76
N GLU A 18 4.22 14.11 -27.86
CA GLU A 18 4.48 15.49 -28.26
C GLU A 18 3.82 16.50 -27.32
N GLU A 19 2.55 16.29 -26.96
CA GLU A 19 1.84 17.14 -25.99
C GLU A 19 2.55 17.16 -24.63
N MET A 20 2.99 16.00 -24.15
CA MET A 20 3.67 15.89 -22.87
C MET A 20 5.09 16.45 -22.90
N LEU A 21 5.79 16.35 -24.03
CA LEU A 21 7.06 17.05 -24.23
C LEU A 21 6.88 18.56 -24.17
N ALA A 22 5.83 19.11 -24.78
CA ALA A 22 5.55 20.54 -24.72
C ALA A 22 5.29 21.01 -23.28
N VAL A 23 4.47 20.29 -22.51
CA VAL A 23 4.21 20.60 -21.10
C VAL A 23 5.47 20.53 -20.24
N LEU A 24 6.32 19.52 -20.47
CA LEU A 24 7.60 19.37 -19.77
C LEU A 24 8.63 20.43 -20.15
N MET A 25 8.54 21.03 -21.33
CA MET A 25 9.37 22.16 -21.73
C MET A 25 8.95 23.46 -21.04
N GLU A 26 7.65 23.64 -20.79
CA GLU A 26 7.11 24.83 -20.12
C GLU A 26 7.29 24.79 -18.59
N HIS A 27 7.38 23.60 -17.99
CA HIS A 27 7.51 23.45 -16.54
C HIS A 27 8.96 23.21 -16.08
N LYS A 28 9.34 23.82 -14.94
CA LYS A 28 10.59 23.45 -14.24
C LYS A 28 10.48 22.02 -13.74
N ILE A 29 11.35 21.16 -14.26
CA ILE A 29 11.36 19.75 -13.91
C ILE A 29 12.00 19.58 -12.53
N THR A 30 11.23 19.00 -11.63
CA THR A 30 11.67 18.66 -10.27
C THR A 30 11.84 17.15 -10.14
N PRO A 31 12.55 16.65 -9.11
CA PRO A 31 12.59 15.21 -8.83
C PRO A 31 11.18 14.60 -8.66
N ALA A 32 10.23 15.37 -8.12
CA ALA A 32 8.83 14.96 -8.03
C ALA A 32 8.21 14.72 -9.41
N THR A 33 8.53 15.56 -10.41
CA THR A 33 8.10 15.37 -11.81
C THR A 33 8.61 14.05 -12.40
N VAL A 34 9.84 13.65 -12.08
CA VAL A 34 10.41 12.38 -12.57
C VAL A 34 9.68 11.20 -11.95
N VAL A 35 9.44 11.22 -10.63
CA VAL A 35 8.67 10.18 -9.93
C VAL A 35 7.25 10.12 -10.48
N ASP A 36 6.63 11.28 -10.74
CA ASP A 36 5.28 11.36 -11.30
C ASP A 36 5.18 10.70 -12.69
N LEU A 37 6.16 10.95 -13.56
CA LEU A 37 6.25 10.33 -14.89
C LEU A 37 6.50 8.82 -14.82
N LEU A 38 7.32 8.35 -13.87
CA LEU A 38 7.55 6.91 -13.68
C LEU A 38 6.28 6.20 -13.21
N ILE A 39 5.57 6.80 -12.23
CA ILE A 39 4.28 6.31 -11.76
C ILE A 39 3.28 6.28 -12.92
N GLY A 40 3.22 7.35 -13.72
CA GLY A 40 2.32 7.45 -14.87
C GLY A 40 2.63 6.44 -15.98
N ALA A 41 3.91 6.17 -16.26
CA ALA A 41 4.33 5.16 -17.23
C ALA A 41 3.88 3.76 -16.80
N PHE A 42 4.12 3.41 -15.53
CA PHE A 42 3.70 2.14 -14.97
C PHE A 42 2.17 2.01 -14.93
N ASP A 43 1.45 3.09 -14.59
CA ASP A 43 -0.02 3.14 -14.63
C ASP A 43 -0.57 2.86 -16.03
N ALA A 44 0.05 3.43 -17.06
CA ALA A 44 -0.35 3.27 -18.44
C ALA A 44 -0.19 1.81 -18.93
N HIS A 45 0.87 1.10 -18.53
CA HIS A 45 1.05 -0.32 -18.86
C HIS A 45 0.01 -1.23 -18.21
N LEU A 46 -0.39 -0.94 -16.97
CA LEU A 46 -1.40 -1.74 -16.27
C LEU A 46 -2.80 -1.60 -16.87
N ASN A 47 -3.04 -0.57 -17.68
CA ASN A 47 -4.38 -0.21 -18.11
C ASN A 47 -4.40 0.30 -19.55
N ASP A 48 -3.59 -0.28 -20.44
CA ASP A 48 -3.55 -0.02 -21.89
C ASP A 48 -4.84 -0.52 -22.60
N ASN A 49 -5.98 -0.23 -21.99
CA ASN A 49 -7.31 -0.39 -22.53
C ASN A 49 -7.62 0.91 -23.28
N GLY A 50 -7.15 0.98 -24.53
CA GLY A 50 -7.41 2.08 -25.44
C GLY A 50 -8.86 2.58 -25.35
N PHE A 51 -9.03 3.77 -24.79
CA PHE A 51 -10.17 4.65 -24.98
C PHE A 51 -11.58 4.03 -24.88
N ALA A 52 -11.98 3.58 -23.68
CA ALA A 52 -13.42 3.58 -23.38
C ALA A 52 -13.83 4.99 -22.93
N LYS A 53 -14.45 5.81 -23.79
CA LYS A 53 -15.11 7.06 -23.33
C LYS A 53 -16.48 6.72 -22.74
N GLY A 54 -16.75 7.12 -21.49
CA GLY A 54 -18.08 7.06 -20.87
C GLY A 54 -18.11 6.54 -19.42
N ALA A 55 -19.31 6.47 -18.83
CA ALA A 55 -19.54 6.08 -17.43
C ALA A 55 -19.01 4.66 -17.05
N ARG A 56 -18.76 3.79 -18.04
CA ARG A 56 -18.15 2.47 -17.83
C ARG A 56 -16.65 2.55 -17.54
N PHE A 57 -15.94 3.50 -18.17
CA PHE A 57 -14.52 3.75 -17.92
C PHE A 57 -14.28 4.39 -16.55
N MET A 58 -15.07 5.41 -16.19
CA MET A 58 -14.99 6.00 -14.85
C MET A 58 -15.23 4.96 -13.74
N ARG A 59 -16.19 4.04 -13.93
CA ARG A 59 -16.40 2.93 -13.01
C ARG A 59 -15.23 1.96 -12.98
N ASN A 60 -14.69 1.56 -14.12
CA ASN A 60 -13.53 0.65 -14.15
C ASN A 60 -12.29 1.28 -13.50
N GLN A 61 -12.09 2.59 -13.68
CA GLN A 61 -10.99 3.33 -13.07
C GLN A 61 -11.12 3.42 -11.54
N LEU A 62 -12.34 3.67 -11.03
CA LEU A 62 -12.64 3.61 -9.59
C LEU A 62 -12.43 2.22 -9.01
N ARG A 63 -12.92 1.18 -9.69
CA ARG A 63 -12.77 -0.22 -9.25
C ARG A 63 -11.30 -0.61 -9.21
N SER A 64 -10.54 -0.21 -10.22
CA SER A 64 -9.10 -0.46 -10.27
C SER A 64 -8.37 0.36 -9.20
N GLY A 65 -8.81 1.59 -8.89
CA GLY A 65 -8.28 2.37 -7.77
C GLY A 65 -8.46 1.67 -6.42
N LEU A 66 -9.66 1.13 -6.14
CA LEU A 66 -9.94 0.39 -4.91
C LEU A 66 -9.09 -0.89 -4.76
N VAL A 67 -8.92 -1.65 -5.84
CA VAL A 67 -8.03 -2.83 -5.84
C VAL A 67 -6.58 -2.40 -5.60
N MET A 68 -6.13 -1.32 -6.24
CA MET A 68 -4.78 -0.77 -6.01
C MET A 68 -4.59 -0.33 -4.57
N THR A 69 -5.58 0.31 -3.94
CA THR A 69 -5.52 0.73 -2.54
C THR A 69 -5.49 -0.46 -1.58
N PHE A 70 -6.21 -1.55 -1.88
CA PHE A 70 -6.12 -2.82 -1.15
C PHE A 70 -4.71 -3.44 -1.25
N CYS A 71 -4.16 -3.54 -2.47
CA CYS A 71 -2.81 -4.07 -2.68
C CYS A 71 -1.74 -3.19 -2.01
N ALA A 72 -1.87 -1.87 -2.15
CA ALA A 72 -1.00 -0.87 -1.54
C ALA A 72 -0.91 -1.04 -0.02
N PHE A 73 -2.07 -1.23 0.62
CA PHE A 73 -2.16 -1.40 2.06
C PHE A 73 -1.45 -2.68 2.54
N MET A 74 -1.64 -3.81 1.86
CA MET A 74 -0.96 -5.05 2.26
C MET A 74 0.56 -4.97 2.09
N VAL A 75 1.04 -4.46 0.95
CA VAL A 75 2.48 -4.29 0.71
C VAL A 75 3.10 -3.34 1.74
N PHE A 76 2.40 -2.24 2.06
CA PHE A 76 2.82 -1.33 3.13
C PHE A 76 2.80 -2.00 4.50
N GLY A 77 1.77 -2.78 4.81
CA GLY A 77 1.62 -3.47 6.09
C GLY A 77 2.77 -4.43 6.38
N VAL A 78 3.22 -5.19 5.37
CA VAL A 78 4.43 -6.04 5.49
C VAL A 78 5.66 -5.20 5.83
N GLY A 79 5.87 -4.11 5.09
CA GLY A 79 7.04 -3.26 5.28
C GLY A 79 7.05 -2.54 6.63
N TRP A 80 5.89 -2.03 7.03
CA TRP A 80 5.68 -1.39 8.33
C TRP A 80 5.88 -2.40 9.47
N GLY A 81 5.30 -3.60 9.36
CA GLY A 81 5.48 -4.67 10.34
C GLY A 81 6.95 -5.09 10.50
N ALA A 82 7.70 -5.19 9.40
CA ALA A 82 9.14 -5.44 9.44
C ALA A 82 9.91 -4.33 10.19
N LEU A 83 9.52 -3.07 10.02
CA LEU A 83 10.17 -1.96 10.71
C LEU A 83 9.87 -1.93 12.22
N GLN A 84 8.67 -2.32 12.65
CA GLN A 84 8.32 -2.38 14.09
C GLN A 84 9.21 -3.34 14.89
N ARG A 85 9.88 -4.28 14.21
CA ARG A 85 10.83 -5.22 14.80
C ARG A 85 12.16 -4.56 15.21
N ILE A 86 12.36 -3.27 14.98
CA ILE A 86 13.54 -2.53 15.44
C ILE A 86 13.66 -2.48 16.97
N THR A 87 12.53 -2.72 17.65
CA THR A 87 12.48 -2.86 19.09
C THR A 87 13.04 -4.19 19.58
N ASP A 88 13.33 -5.16 18.70
CA ASP A 88 13.86 -6.47 19.08
C ASP A 88 15.40 -6.52 18.99
N PRO A 89 16.12 -6.86 20.08
CA PRO A 89 15.61 -7.22 21.41
C PRO A 89 15.28 -5.98 22.27
N LEU A 90 14.13 -6.03 22.96
CA LEU A 90 13.58 -4.91 23.74
C LEU A 90 14.55 -4.26 24.74
N PRO A 91 15.37 -5.02 25.49
CA PRO A 91 16.34 -4.43 26.41
C PRO A 91 17.38 -3.55 25.71
N LEU A 92 17.82 -3.94 24.51
CA LEU A 92 18.79 -3.17 23.72
C LEU A 92 18.15 -1.87 23.24
N PHE A 93 16.93 -1.95 22.70
CA PHE A 93 16.18 -0.77 22.29
C PHE A 93 15.96 0.20 23.45
N GLN A 94 15.55 -0.30 24.62
CA GLN A 94 15.35 0.54 25.81
C GLN A 94 16.65 1.20 26.29
N ALA A 95 17.78 0.50 26.23
CA ALA A 95 19.08 1.08 26.58
C ALA A 95 19.45 2.23 25.64
N VAL A 96 19.25 2.06 24.32
CA VAL A 96 19.49 3.12 23.33
C VAL A 96 18.50 4.27 23.50
N ASN A 97 17.22 4.00 23.73
CA ASN A 97 16.18 5.01 23.91
C ASN A 97 16.42 5.89 25.15
N LYS A 98 17.07 5.36 26.19
CA LYS A 98 17.49 6.17 27.35
C LYS A 98 18.61 7.16 27.00
N LEU A 99 19.47 6.82 26.05
CA LEU A 99 20.58 7.67 25.59
C LEU A 99 20.10 8.68 24.54
N TYR A 100 19.17 8.27 23.67
CA TYR A 100 18.60 9.08 22.58
C TYR A 100 17.07 9.00 22.59
N PRO A 101 16.38 9.80 23.42
CA PRO A 101 14.92 9.80 23.52
C PRO A 101 14.21 10.15 22.20
N GLU A 102 14.89 10.89 21.31
CA GLU A 102 14.37 11.24 19.99
C GLU A 102 14.05 10.01 19.14
N LEU A 103 14.81 8.92 19.33
CA LEU A 103 14.59 7.65 18.64
C LEU A 103 13.25 7.01 19.04
N GLY A 104 12.91 7.00 20.33
CA GLY A 104 11.63 6.50 20.82
C GLY A 104 10.46 7.31 20.28
N ILE A 105 10.58 8.65 20.27
CA ILE A 105 9.55 9.53 19.71
C ILE A 105 9.32 9.24 18.23
N LEU A 106 10.39 9.08 17.44
CA LEU A 106 10.29 8.75 16.02
C LEU A 106 9.65 7.38 15.81
N HIS A 107 10.05 6.37 16.57
CA HIS A 107 9.47 5.04 16.52
C HIS A 107 7.97 5.05 16.83
N ASP A 108 7.58 5.68 17.93
CA ASP A 108 6.18 5.75 18.36
C ASP A 108 5.32 6.54 17.37
N THR A 109 5.90 7.58 16.75
CA THR A 109 5.24 8.31 15.67
C THR A 109 4.97 7.40 14.46
N VAL A 110 5.96 6.61 14.03
CA VAL A 110 5.78 5.64 12.92
C VAL A 110 4.72 4.61 13.26
N PHE A 111 4.69 4.13 14.50
CA PHE A 111 3.69 3.18 14.97
C PHE A 111 2.27 3.79 14.93
N ILE A 112 2.08 4.95 15.55
CA ILE A 112 0.78 5.64 15.62
C ILE A 112 0.26 5.98 14.22
N VAL A 113 1.11 6.51 13.34
CA VAL A 113 0.73 6.86 11.96
C VAL A 113 0.38 5.59 11.15
N GLY A 114 1.08 4.48 11.39
CA GLY A 114 0.70 3.17 10.82
C GLY A 114 -0.68 2.71 11.28
N CYS A 115 -1.02 2.89 12.57
CA CYS A 115 -2.36 2.61 13.08
C CYS A 115 -3.43 3.50 12.43
N PHE A 116 -3.13 4.79 12.19
CA PHE A 116 -4.03 5.67 11.45
C PHE A 116 -4.25 5.21 10.01
N ALA A 117 -3.19 4.75 9.32
CA ALA A 117 -3.32 4.14 8.00
C ALA A 117 -4.25 2.92 8.04
N PHE A 118 -4.08 2.02 9.02
CA PHE A 118 -4.96 0.86 9.22
C PHE A 118 -6.42 1.25 9.44
N LEU A 119 -6.69 2.22 10.32
CA LEU A 119 -8.04 2.69 10.60
C LEU A 119 -8.68 3.36 9.38
N ALA A 120 -7.93 4.21 8.68
CA ALA A 120 -8.37 4.85 7.45
C ALA A 120 -8.73 3.81 6.37
N PHE A 121 -7.90 2.76 6.24
CA PHE A 121 -8.17 1.65 5.35
C PHE A 121 -9.48 0.93 5.70
N LEU A 122 -9.69 0.56 6.97
CA LEU A 122 -10.94 -0.08 7.41
C LEU A 122 -12.17 0.81 7.16
N ILE A 123 -12.07 2.11 7.49
CA ILE A 123 -13.15 3.09 7.26
C ILE A 123 -13.46 3.21 5.77
N SER A 124 -12.45 3.13 4.90
CA SER A 124 -12.66 3.18 3.43
C SER A 124 -13.41 1.97 2.89
N GLY A 125 -13.17 0.77 3.43
CA GLY A 125 -13.82 -0.47 3.00
C GLY A 125 -15.23 -0.68 3.55
N LEU A 126 -15.56 -0.04 4.67
CA LEU A 126 -16.81 -0.27 5.42
C LEU A 126 -18.09 0.15 4.65
N PRO A 127 -18.13 1.30 3.93
CA PRO A 127 -19.27 1.63 3.08
C PRO A 127 -19.46 0.63 1.92
N ILE A 128 -18.37 0.16 1.30
CA ILE A 128 -18.42 -0.86 0.24
C ILE A 128 -19.04 -2.14 0.78
N PHE A 129 -18.63 -2.54 1.98
CA PHE A 129 -19.16 -3.70 2.67
C PHE A 129 -20.66 -3.60 2.91
N PHE A 130 -21.11 -2.49 3.52
CA PHE A 130 -22.52 -2.31 3.86
C PHE A 130 -23.41 -2.30 2.61
N ILE A 131 -22.97 -1.61 1.55
CA ILE A 131 -23.70 -1.53 0.27
C ILE A 131 -23.73 -2.91 -0.41
N SER A 132 -22.60 -3.63 -0.43
CA SER A 132 -22.51 -4.95 -1.05
C SER A 132 -23.41 -5.97 -0.34
N ILE A 133 -23.42 -5.97 1.00
CA ILE A 133 -24.32 -6.82 1.78
C ILE A 133 -25.77 -6.48 1.49
N LYS A 134 -26.15 -5.20 1.65
CA LYS A 134 -27.53 -4.76 1.49
C LYS A 134 -28.09 -5.18 0.12
N ARG A 135 -27.35 -4.92 -0.94
CA ARG A 135 -27.77 -5.26 -2.32
C ARG A 135 -27.73 -6.75 -2.60
N ALA A 136 -26.78 -7.50 -2.03
CA ALA A 136 -26.74 -8.95 -2.18
C ALA A 136 -27.97 -9.62 -1.52
N PHE A 137 -28.45 -9.08 -0.39
CA PHE A 137 -29.70 -9.51 0.24
C PHE A 137 -30.92 -9.14 -0.61
N GLU A 138 -31.00 -7.89 -1.07
CA GLU A 138 -32.12 -7.40 -1.91
C GLU A 138 -32.25 -8.21 -3.21
N ASN A 139 -31.12 -8.55 -3.85
CA ASN A 139 -31.10 -9.25 -5.16
C ASN A 139 -30.86 -10.77 -5.05
N LYS A 140 -30.81 -11.35 -3.84
CA LYS A 140 -30.50 -12.78 -3.57
C LYS A 140 -29.19 -13.28 -4.20
N GLN A 141 -28.22 -12.41 -4.42
CA GLN A 141 -26.95 -12.74 -5.08
C GLN A 141 -25.89 -13.28 -4.11
N LYS A 142 -26.03 -14.54 -3.69
CA LYS A 142 -25.10 -15.20 -2.75
C LYS A 142 -23.64 -15.20 -3.22
N ASN A 143 -23.41 -15.20 -4.54
CA ASN A 143 -22.07 -15.25 -5.13
C ASN A 143 -21.21 -14.00 -4.85
N VAL A 144 -21.82 -12.85 -4.56
CA VAL A 144 -21.11 -11.60 -4.24
C VAL A 144 -20.66 -11.59 -2.78
N LEU A 145 -21.51 -12.10 -1.89
CA LEU A 145 -21.22 -12.26 -0.46
C LEU A 145 -20.01 -13.18 -0.22
N ILE A 146 -19.93 -14.31 -0.93
CA ILE A 146 -18.81 -15.26 -0.79
C ILE A 146 -17.47 -14.58 -1.14
N LEU A 147 -17.40 -13.89 -2.29
CA LEU A 147 -16.18 -13.21 -2.72
C LEU A 147 -15.77 -12.11 -1.73
N PHE A 148 -16.73 -11.37 -1.19
CA PHE A 148 -16.43 -10.38 -0.18
C PHE A 148 -15.86 -11.04 1.09
N TRP A 149 -16.49 -12.10 1.60
CA TRP A 149 -16.01 -12.83 2.77
C TRP A 149 -14.61 -13.39 2.55
N VAL A 150 -14.27 -13.86 1.35
CA VAL A 150 -12.91 -14.29 1.01
C VAL A 150 -11.93 -13.12 1.15
N ALA A 151 -12.23 -11.94 0.57
CA ALA A 151 -11.36 -10.77 0.68
C ALA A 151 -11.17 -10.30 2.13
N LEU A 152 -12.25 -10.29 2.93
CA LEU A 152 -12.18 -9.93 4.34
C LEU A 152 -11.39 -10.96 5.15
N SER A 153 -11.57 -12.26 4.89
CA SER A 153 -10.80 -13.32 5.54
C SER A 153 -9.32 -13.22 5.21
N CYS A 154 -8.93 -12.97 3.95
CA CYS A 154 -7.54 -12.74 3.58
C CYS A 154 -6.95 -11.55 4.35
N LEU A 155 -7.70 -10.47 4.51
CA LEU A 155 -7.24 -9.31 5.28
C LEU A 155 -7.09 -9.61 6.78
N LEU A 156 -8.04 -10.32 7.38
CA LEU A 156 -7.99 -10.67 8.79
C LEU A 156 -6.87 -11.68 9.09
N LEU A 157 -6.67 -12.67 8.21
CA LEU A 157 -5.56 -13.61 8.29
C LEU A 157 -4.23 -12.89 8.14
N PHE A 158 -4.08 -12.01 7.16
CA PHE A 158 -2.90 -11.16 7.00
C PHE A 158 -2.54 -10.38 8.28
N ILE A 159 -3.53 -9.75 8.92
CA ILE A 159 -3.34 -9.02 10.19
C ILE A 159 -2.87 -9.98 11.29
N PHE A 160 -3.54 -11.13 11.40
CA PHE A 160 -3.23 -12.14 12.41
C PHE A 160 -1.83 -12.72 12.23
N GLU A 161 -1.45 -13.09 11.01
CA GLU A 161 -0.12 -13.59 10.67
C GLU A 161 0.96 -12.55 10.93
N THR A 162 0.71 -11.29 10.57
CA THR A 162 1.64 -10.18 10.84
C THR A 162 1.82 -9.94 12.34
N ALA A 163 0.75 -10.09 13.13
CA ALA A 163 0.81 -10.03 14.59
C ALA A 163 1.59 -11.22 15.19
N ILE A 164 1.44 -12.43 14.62
CA ILE A 164 2.25 -13.60 15.00
C ILE A 164 3.72 -13.37 14.67
N LEU A 165 4.02 -12.84 13.48
CA LEU A 165 5.39 -12.50 13.07
C LEU A 165 6.02 -11.46 14.00
N ALA A 166 5.24 -10.51 14.51
CA ALA A 166 5.71 -9.56 15.52
C ALA A 166 6.12 -10.27 16.83
N ASN A 167 5.47 -11.38 17.21
CA ASN A 167 5.70 -12.11 18.47
C ASN A 167 6.39 -13.48 18.32
N TRP A 168 7.12 -13.70 17.21
CA TRP A 168 7.77 -14.98 16.87
C TRP A 168 8.83 -15.48 17.87
N ASN A 169 9.37 -14.61 18.73
CA ASN A 169 10.45 -14.94 19.69
C ASN A 169 10.08 -16.09 20.65
N HIS A 170 8.79 -16.37 20.82
CA HIS A 170 8.28 -17.49 21.62
C HIS A 170 8.22 -18.82 20.85
N ILE A 171 8.44 -18.82 19.54
CA ILE A 171 8.31 -20.00 18.68
C ILE A 171 9.70 -20.61 18.44
N SER A 172 10.01 -21.70 19.16
CA SER A 172 11.31 -22.40 19.10
C SER A 172 11.74 -22.81 17.69
N PHE A 173 10.78 -23.19 16.84
CA PHE A 173 11.00 -23.56 15.44
C PHE A 173 11.61 -22.41 14.62
N VAL A 174 11.14 -21.18 14.85
CA VAL A 174 11.53 -20.05 14.00
C VAL A 174 12.95 -19.58 14.28
N LYS A 175 13.45 -19.75 15.52
CA LYS A 175 14.84 -19.46 15.89
C LYS A 175 15.85 -20.29 15.08
N HIS A 176 15.48 -21.52 14.72
CA HIS A 176 16.35 -22.44 13.99
C HIS A 176 16.12 -22.39 12.46
N HIS A 177 14.93 -21.96 12.03
CA HIS A 177 14.53 -21.97 10.63
C HIS A 177 13.98 -20.60 10.15
N PHE A 178 14.63 -19.51 10.56
CA PHE A 178 14.17 -18.14 10.28
C PHE A 178 13.87 -17.90 8.80
N TYR A 179 14.82 -18.22 7.92
CA TYR A 179 14.67 -18.00 6.47
C TYR A 179 13.51 -18.79 5.87
N ALA A 180 13.33 -20.05 6.28
CA ALA A 180 12.24 -20.89 5.79
C ALA A 180 10.87 -20.37 6.29
N PHE A 181 10.79 -19.95 7.55
CA PHE A 181 9.59 -19.36 8.11
C PHE A 181 9.25 -18.03 7.44
N PHE A 182 10.22 -17.12 7.28
CA PHE A 182 10.01 -15.84 6.61
C PHE A 182 9.61 -16.00 5.14
N LEU A 183 10.24 -16.93 4.41
CA LEU A 183 9.86 -17.25 3.04
C LEU A 183 8.45 -17.85 2.95
N SER A 184 8.08 -18.70 3.90
CA SER A 184 6.71 -19.25 3.97
C SER A 184 5.67 -18.16 4.25
N TYR A 185 5.96 -17.23 5.17
CA TYR A 185 5.13 -16.06 5.44
C TYR A 185 4.96 -15.20 4.20
N LEU A 186 6.06 -14.85 3.51
CA LEU A 186 5.97 -14.10 2.24
C LEU A 186 5.14 -14.84 1.19
N GLY A 187 5.27 -16.16 1.10
CA GLY A 187 4.46 -16.99 0.20
C GLY A 187 2.98 -16.90 0.51
N VAL A 188 2.59 -17.01 1.79
CA VAL A 188 1.19 -16.88 2.22
C VAL A 188 0.66 -15.47 1.94
N VAL A 189 1.41 -14.42 2.30
CA VAL A 189 1.02 -13.03 2.03
C VAL A 189 0.81 -12.78 0.54
N VAL A 190 1.64 -13.35 -0.34
CA VAL A 190 1.44 -13.24 -1.80
C VAL A 190 0.15 -13.93 -2.25
N ILE A 191 -0.15 -15.11 -1.71
CA ILE A 191 -1.40 -15.84 -2.00
C ILE A 191 -2.61 -15.04 -1.51
N GLU A 192 -2.55 -14.48 -0.31
CA GLU A 192 -3.60 -13.62 0.25
C GLU A 192 -3.78 -12.33 -0.55
N LEU A 193 -2.67 -11.71 -0.98
CA LEU A 193 -2.66 -10.53 -1.83
C LEU A 193 -3.38 -10.80 -3.15
N VAL A 194 -3.00 -11.88 -3.84
CA VAL A 194 -3.60 -12.25 -5.13
C VAL A 194 -5.07 -12.64 -4.95
N THR A 195 -5.37 -13.51 -3.98
CA THR A 195 -6.73 -14.01 -3.74
C THR A 195 -7.65 -12.89 -3.28
N GLY A 196 -7.17 -12.02 -2.39
CA GLY A 196 -7.88 -10.84 -1.92
C GLY A 196 -8.11 -9.83 -3.05
N ALA A 197 -7.09 -9.52 -3.86
CA ALA A 197 -7.22 -8.57 -4.97
C ALA A 197 -8.21 -9.06 -6.04
N VAL A 198 -8.17 -10.36 -6.38
CA VAL A 198 -9.13 -10.99 -7.29
C VAL A 198 -10.53 -10.95 -6.70
N SER A 199 -10.68 -11.30 -5.42
CA SER A 199 -11.97 -11.28 -4.71
C SER A 199 -12.58 -9.88 -4.65
N VAL A 200 -11.78 -8.85 -4.33
CA VAL A 200 -12.20 -7.44 -4.35
C VAL A 200 -12.60 -7.03 -5.77
N SER A 201 -11.77 -7.35 -6.77
CA SER A 201 -12.03 -7.03 -8.18
C SER A 201 -13.35 -7.64 -8.68
N LEU A 202 -13.59 -8.92 -8.39
CA LEU A 202 -14.81 -9.63 -8.77
C LEU A 202 -16.05 -9.12 -8.02
N THR A 203 -15.92 -8.82 -6.72
CA THR A 203 -16.99 -8.21 -5.93
C THR A 203 -17.38 -6.86 -6.55
N LEU A 204 -16.37 -6.03 -6.83
CA LEU A 204 -16.58 -4.74 -7.44
C LEU A 204 -17.19 -4.84 -8.84
N ALA A 205 -16.77 -5.82 -9.65
CA ALA A 205 -17.31 -6.05 -10.99
C ALA A 205 -18.80 -6.43 -10.97
N ARG A 206 -19.22 -7.22 -9.97
CA ARG A 206 -20.58 -7.75 -9.82
C ARG A 206 -21.54 -6.80 -9.10
N THR A 207 -21.05 -5.86 -8.31
CA THR A 207 -21.86 -4.84 -7.65
C THR A 207 -21.91 -3.56 -8.49
N GLU A 208 -23.11 -3.09 -8.79
CA GLU A 208 -23.30 -1.75 -9.35
C GLU A 208 -23.18 -0.72 -8.24
N TYR A 209 -22.36 0.32 -8.38
CA TYR A 209 -22.23 1.38 -7.37
C TYR A 209 -22.74 2.70 -7.92
N GLN A 210 -23.39 3.49 -7.07
CA GLN A 210 -23.72 4.87 -7.42
C GLN A 210 -22.48 5.74 -7.21
N LEU A 211 -22.24 6.74 -8.09
CA LEU A 211 -21.09 7.65 -7.95
C LEU A 211 -21.05 8.38 -6.60
N ARG A 212 -22.22 8.68 -6.01
CA ARG A 212 -22.30 9.35 -4.71
C ARG A 212 -21.72 8.50 -3.58
N GLU A 213 -21.95 7.19 -3.61
CA GLU A 213 -21.42 6.25 -2.62
C GLU A 213 -19.89 6.18 -2.69
N LEU A 214 -19.33 6.21 -3.91
CA LEU A 214 -17.89 6.19 -4.14
C LEU A 214 -17.20 7.50 -3.73
N ARG A 215 -17.88 8.65 -3.80
CA ARG A 215 -17.31 9.94 -3.39
C ARG A 215 -17.00 10.02 -1.89
N PHE A 216 -17.78 9.33 -1.05
CA PHE A 216 -17.52 9.28 0.39
C PHE A 216 -16.24 8.51 0.74
N MET A 217 -15.76 7.64 -0.15
CA MET A 217 -14.55 6.84 0.06
C MET A 217 -13.26 7.63 -0.16
N LEU A 218 -13.32 8.76 -0.88
CA LEU A 218 -12.13 9.56 -1.21
C LEU A 218 -11.48 10.19 0.02
N ILE A 219 -12.26 10.59 1.03
CA ILE A 219 -11.72 11.22 2.24
C ILE A 219 -10.82 10.25 3.03
N PRO A 220 -11.31 9.05 3.43
CA PRO A 220 -10.46 8.10 4.13
C PRO A 220 -9.30 7.60 3.25
N GLU A 221 -9.45 7.55 1.92
CA GLU A 221 -8.36 7.20 1.00
C GLU A 221 -7.24 8.26 0.98
N ILE A 222 -7.57 9.56 1.04
CA ILE A 222 -6.57 10.63 1.18
C ILE A 222 -5.86 10.53 2.54
N ILE A 223 -6.60 10.27 3.62
CA ILE A 223 -6.04 10.12 4.97
C ILE A 223 -5.09 8.92 5.01
N LEU A 224 -5.49 7.79 4.40
CA LEU A 224 -4.65 6.60 4.26
C LEU A 224 -3.35 6.94 3.53
N TRP A 225 -3.42 7.56 2.36
CA TRP A 225 -2.23 7.92 1.60
C TRP A 225 -1.31 8.88 2.37
N LEU A 226 -1.87 9.93 2.99
CA LEU A 226 -1.10 10.86 3.81
C LEU A 226 -0.40 10.15 4.97
N SER A 227 -1.10 9.24 5.65
CA SER A 227 -0.53 8.45 6.74
C SER A 227 0.63 7.59 6.24
N MET A 228 0.48 6.92 5.10
CA MET A 228 1.55 6.11 4.51
C MET A 228 2.77 6.95 4.13
N VAL A 229 2.57 8.14 3.53
CA VAL A 229 3.66 9.06 3.19
C VAL A 229 4.40 9.55 4.43
N ILE A 230 3.67 10.01 5.45
CA ILE A 230 4.27 10.46 6.72
C ILE A 230 5.04 9.32 7.36
N SER A 231 4.47 8.10 7.38
CA SER A 231 5.13 6.92 7.92
C SER A 231 6.44 6.63 7.19
N VAL A 232 6.47 6.64 5.85
CA VAL A 232 7.71 6.45 5.07
C VAL A 232 8.76 7.51 5.40
N ILE A 233 8.38 8.79 5.48
CA ILE A 233 9.32 9.88 5.80
C ILE A 233 9.90 9.68 7.20
N CYS A 234 9.05 9.45 8.20
CA CYS A 234 9.49 9.18 9.57
C CYS A 234 10.39 7.95 9.65
N SER A 235 10.08 6.89 8.88
CA SER A 235 10.91 5.68 8.80
C SER A 235 12.30 5.96 8.19
N ILE A 236 12.39 6.79 7.14
CA ILE A 236 13.69 7.20 6.56
C ILE A 236 14.52 7.95 7.60
N VAL A 237 13.90 8.88 8.32
CA VAL A 237 14.57 9.65 9.38
C VAL A 237 15.02 8.73 10.51
N LEU A 238 14.16 7.81 10.96
CA LEU A 238 14.47 6.83 12.01
C LEU A 238 15.64 5.93 11.62
N ILE A 239 15.61 5.33 10.42
CA ILE A 239 16.69 4.45 9.93
C ILE A 239 18.00 5.24 9.79
N SER A 240 17.94 6.48 9.29
CA SER A 240 19.12 7.34 9.15
C SER A 240 19.71 7.70 10.52
N PHE A 241 18.86 8.02 11.49
CA PHE A 241 19.28 8.31 12.86
C PHE A 241 19.97 7.09 13.49
N ILE A 242 19.38 5.91 13.34
CA ILE A 242 19.94 4.67 13.87
C ILE A 242 21.28 4.33 13.21
N ALA A 243 21.43 4.55 11.90
CA ALA A 243 22.68 4.34 11.20
C ALA A 243 23.83 5.18 11.76
N VAL A 244 23.54 6.40 12.22
CA VAL A 244 24.55 7.33 12.74
C VAL A 244 24.82 7.12 14.23
N PHE A 245 23.77 7.02 15.05
CA PHE A 245 23.89 7.10 16.51
C PHE A 245 23.80 5.75 17.22
N ALA A 246 23.18 4.74 16.60
CA ALA A 246 22.95 3.44 17.23
C ALA A 246 23.04 2.27 16.23
N PRO A 247 24.14 2.14 15.45
CA PRO A 247 24.26 1.12 14.39
C PRO A 247 24.16 -0.32 14.92
N GLN A 248 24.41 -0.52 16.22
CA GLN A 248 24.22 -1.79 16.92
C GLN A 248 22.79 -2.35 16.83
N LEU A 249 21.77 -1.52 16.61
CA LEU A 249 20.39 -1.98 16.40
C LEU A 249 20.19 -2.68 15.03
N PHE A 250 21.12 -2.52 14.07
CA PHE A 250 21.04 -3.19 12.77
C PHE A 250 21.69 -4.58 12.73
N ASN A 251 22.48 -4.92 13.73
CA ASN A 251 23.24 -6.17 13.82
C ASN A 251 22.79 -6.99 15.03
N THR A 252 21.48 -7.15 15.21
CA THR A 252 20.94 -8.06 16.22
C THR A 252 20.84 -9.47 15.62
N GLN A 253 20.94 -10.50 16.48
CA GLN A 253 20.87 -11.91 16.04
C GLN A 253 19.51 -12.27 15.41
N ASP A 254 18.47 -11.51 15.74
CA ASP A 254 17.09 -11.77 15.34
C ASP A 254 16.64 -10.89 14.16
N VAL A 255 17.29 -9.74 13.93
CA VAL A 255 16.89 -8.79 12.89
C VAL A 255 18.11 -8.15 12.22
N GLY A 256 18.37 -8.57 10.99
CA GLY A 256 19.46 -8.01 10.18
C GLY A 256 19.07 -6.72 9.46
N SER A 257 20.07 -5.89 9.15
CA SER A 257 19.95 -4.70 8.29
C SER A 257 19.15 -4.88 6.99
N PRO A 258 19.17 -6.05 6.30
CA PRO A 258 18.37 -6.23 5.09
C PRO A 258 16.86 -6.17 5.36
N MET A 259 16.38 -6.58 6.54
CA MET A 259 14.95 -6.60 6.86
C MET A 259 14.36 -5.19 6.99
N PHE A 260 15.13 -4.25 7.53
CA PHE A 260 14.70 -2.85 7.63
C PHE A 260 14.72 -2.15 6.28
N ILE A 261 15.71 -2.45 5.44
CA ILE A 261 15.81 -1.92 4.09
C ILE A 261 14.66 -2.46 3.22
N THR A 262 14.41 -3.77 3.25
CA THR A 262 13.27 -4.37 2.53
C THR A 262 11.94 -3.88 3.08
N GLY A 263 11.84 -3.66 4.40
CA GLY A 263 10.68 -3.06 5.03
C GLY A 263 10.38 -1.65 4.51
N LEU A 264 11.40 -0.78 4.50
CA LEU A 264 11.29 0.58 3.97
C LEU A 264 10.91 0.58 2.47
N ILE A 265 11.53 -0.28 1.68
CA ILE A 265 11.20 -0.44 0.25
C ILE A 265 9.74 -0.88 0.09
N GLY A 266 9.27 -1.84 0.89
CA GLY A 266 7.87 -2.27 0.91
C GLY A 266 6.91 -1.13 1.24
N MET A 267 7.20 -0.36 2.29
CA MET A 267 6.39 0.81 2.64
C MET A 267 6.36 1.85 1.50
N ALA A 268 7.50 2.13 0.87
CA ALA A 268 7.58 3.05 -0.25
C ALA A 268 6.78 2.56 -1.46
N ILE A 269 6.92 1.29 -1.86
CA ILE A 269 6.16 0.69 -2.97
C ILE A 269 4.66 0.73 -2.68
N GLY A 270 4.23 0.33 -1.47
CA GLY A 270 2.84 0.41 -1.06
C GLY A 270 2.30 1.84 -1.15
N THR A 271 3.07 2.83 -0.71
CA THR A 271 2.70 4.25 -0.79
C THR A 271 2.56 4.75 -2.22
N LEU A 272 3.44 4.29 -3.13
CA LEU A 272 3.34 4.60 -4.56
C LEU A 272 2.06 4.01 -5.17
N PHE A 273 1.71 2.77 -4.85
CA PHE A 273 0.46 2.15 -5.29
C PHE A 273 -0.78 2.87 -4.73
N ALA A 274 -0.73 3.34 -3.48
CA ALA A 274 -1.80 4.16 -2.91
C ALA A 274 -1.94 5.50 -3.65
N SER A 275 -0.83 6.12 -4.06
CA SER A 275 -0.85 7.34 -4.89
C SER A 275 -1.53 7.11 -6.25
N MET A 276 -1.24 5.98 -6.90
CA MET A 276 -1.89 5.58 -8.15
C MET A 276 -3.39 5.35 -7.96
N GLY A 277 -3.78 4.64 -6.90
CA GLY A 277 -5.19 4.43 -6.53
C GLY A 277 -5.94 5.74 -6.35
N LEU A 278 -5.36 6.67 -5.58
CA LEU A 278 -5.94 7.99 -5.31
C LEU A 278 -6.07 8.85 -6.58
N LYS A 279 -5.05 8.86 -7.45
CA LYS A 279 -5.10 9.60 -8.73
C LYS A 279 -6.25 9.10 -9.61
N ARG A 280 -6.47 7.78 -9.65
CA ARG A 280 -7.58 7.17 -10.38
C ARG A 280 -8.95 7.57 -9.81
N GLY A 281 -9.06 7.73 -8.49
CA GLY A 281 -10.29 8.23 -7.85
C GLY A 281 -10.58 9.73 -8.09
N ARG A 282 -9.54 10.56 -8.27
CA ARG A 282 -9.66 12.02 -8.41
C ARG A 282 -10.11 12.54 -9.78
N ILE A 283 -9.91 11.77 -10.86
CA ILE A 283 -10.21 12.19 -12.25
C ILE A 283 -11.70 12.52 -12.47
N ILE A 284 -12.58 12.14 -11.54
CA ILE A 284 -14.02 12.47 -11.54
C ILE A 284 -14.30 13.95 -11.25
N ARG A 285 -13.33 14.73 -10.74
CA ARG A 285 -13.56 16.16 -10.42
C ARG A 285 -13.44 17.12 -11.61
N ILE A 286 -12.95 16.71 -12.78
CA ILE A 286 -12.61 17.64 -13.89
C ILE A 286 -13.67 17.66 -15.01
N ASN A 287 -14.75 16.87 -14.92
CA ASN A 287 -15.89 16.95 -15.85
C ASN A 287 -17.21 17.22 -15.11
#